data_AF-A0A938S9N8-F1
#
_entry.id   AF-A0A938S9N8-F1
#
_cell.length_a   1.000
_cell.length_b   1.000
_cell.length_c   1.000
_cell.angle_alpha   90.00
_cell.angle_beta   90.00
_cell.angle_gamma   90.00
#
_symmetry.space_group_name_H-M   'P 1'
#
loop_
_entity.id
_entity.type
_entity.pdbx_description
1 polymer ?
#
loop_
_entity_poly.entity_id
_entity_poly.type
_entity_poly.pdbx_seq_one_letter_code
_entity_poly.pdbx_strand_id
1 'polypeptide(L)'
;MMADELTWKDIVRDAIIELGGSAHLRQINEKIAGHPRTKTNPTWKDTIRRVVRQYSIFEPVPPHRSGIYRYVAPPPIPEPLPEPKPVEAADPHGEIQGMMLRLGHLYGYEVFAPSNDRTTRQFQGVPLSSLTTVSTDLREVSTRNHREIARIDVVWFGEDDDGIFPCYAYEVEHTTKVRDSLSRLLKIPARYP
;
A
#
# COMPACT_ATOMS: atom_id res chain seq x y z
N MET A 1 -18.98 27.34 17.62
CA MET A 1 -18.17 26.27 18.24
C MET A 1 -17.81 25.31 17.13
N MET A 2 -16.53 25.30 16.74
CA MET A 2 -16.03 24.64 15.54
C MET A 2 -16.04 23.12 15.78
N ALA A 3 -16.85 22.38 15.01
CA ALA A 3 -16.72 20.94 14.93
C ALA A 3 -15.36 20.65 14.30
N ASP A 4 -14.41 20.28 15.16
CA ASP A 4 -13.08 19.80 14.78
C ASP A 4 -13.25 18.72 13.69
N GLU A 5 -12.62 18.91 12.53
CA GLU A 5 -12.86 18.11 11.32
C GLU A 5 -12.40 16.66 11.52
N LEU A 6 -13.28 15.83 12.09
CA LEU A 6 -13.10 14.38 12.29
C LEU A 6 -12.29 13.76 11.15
N THR A 7 -11.10 13.26 11.47
CA THR A 7 -10.21 12.69 10.46
C THR A 7 -10.82 11.42 9.87
N TRP A 8 -10.35 10.96 8.71
CA TRP A 8 -10.77 9.65 8.20
C TRP A 8 -10.49 8.51 9.19
N LYS A 9 -9.46 8.64 10.03
CA LYS A 9 -9.16 7.69 11.10
C LYS A 9 -10.26 7.68 12.16
N ASP A 10 -10.72 8.85 12.59
CA ASP A 10 -11.80 8.97 13.58
C ASP A 10 -13.13 8.45 13.03
N ILE A 11 -13.47 8.82 11.79
CA ILE A 11 -14.71 8.38 11.13
C ILE A 11 -14.75 6.84 11.02
N VAL A 12 -13.63 6.22 10.62
CA VAL A 12 -13.54 4.76 10.51
C VAL A 12 -13.58 4.09 11.88
N ARG A 13 -12.91 4.65 12.89
CA ARG A 13 -12.96 4.15 14.27
C ARG A 13 -14.40 4.13 14.78
N ASP A 14 -15.10 5.26 14.66
CA ASP A 14 -16.45 5.42 15.20
C ASP A 14 -17.43 4.47 14.48
N ALA A 15 -17.30 4.33 13.15
CA ALA A 15 -18.07 3.36 12.39
C ALA A 15 -17.85 1.91 12.85
N ILE A 16 -16.62 1.49 13.11
CA ILE A 16 -16.32 0.13 13.60
C ILE A 16 -16.87 -0.09 15.02
N ILE A 17 -16.75 0.91 15.91
CA ILE A 17 -17.29 0.85 17.27
C ILE A 17 -18.82 0.69 17.24
N GLU A 18 -19.51 1.50 16.43
CA GLU A 18 -20.97 1.42 16.28
C GLU A 18 -21.45 0.11 15.66
N LEU A 19 -20.62 -0.54 14.84
CA LEU A 19 -20.90 -1.86 14.25
C LEU A 19 -20.57 -3.03 15.21
N GLY A 20 -20.22 -2.75 16.47
CA GLY A 20 -19.96 -3.77 17.49
C GLY A 20 -18.48 -4.08 17.70
N GLY A 21 -17.57 -3.19 17.27
CA GLY A 21 -16.13 -3.29 17.50
C GLY A 21 -15.36 -4.07 16.43
N SER A 22 -16.05 -4.80 15.55
CA SER A 22 -15.47 -5.46 14.38
C SER A 22 -16.45 -5.46 13.20
N ALA A 23 -15.98 -5.14 12.00
CA ALA A 23 -16.84 -5.06 10.82
C ALA A 23 -16.10 -5.39 9.53
N HIS A 24 -16.83 -5.92 8.55
CA HIS A 24 -16.32 -6.10 7.19
C HIS A 24 -16.22 -4.76 6.45
N LEU A 25 -15.22 -4.59 5.57
CA LEU A 25 -14.98 -3.38 4.77
C LEU A 25 -16.23 -2.86 4.07
N ARG A 26 -17.07 -3.78 3.57
CA ARG A 26 -18.36 -3.44 2.96
C ARG A 26 -19.29 -2.71 3.95
N GLN A 27 -19.43 -3.22 5.16
CA GLN A 27 -20.27 -2.64 6.21
C GLN A 27 -19.74 -1.27 6.65
N ILE A 28 -18.41 -1.15 6.79
CA ILE A 28 -17.73 0.12 7.09
C ILE A 28 -18.04 1.14 5.98
N ASN A 29 -17.92 0.75 4.71
CA ASN A 29 -18.23 1.61 3.58
C ASN A 29 -19.71 2.02 3.55
N GLU A 30 -20.64 1.09 3.72
CA GLU A 30 -22.09 1.35 3.76
C GLU A 30 -22.45 2.35 4.86
N LYS A 31 -21.84 2.19 6.05
CA LYS A 31 -22.03 3.10 7.19
C LYS A 31 -21.51 4.51 6.91
N ILE A 32 -20.36 4.64 6.24
CA ILE A 32 -19.68 5.93 6.01
C ILE A 32 -20.17 6.64 4.75
N ALA A 33 -20.85 5.95 3.81
CA ALA A 33 -21.24 6.48 2.51
C ALA A 33 -21.95 7.85 2.55
N GLY A 34 -22.76 8.12 3.58
CA GLY A 34 -23.49 9.38 3.77
C GLY A 34 -22.72 10.52 4.45
N HIS A 35 -21.50 10.28 4.94
CA HIS A 35 -20.73 11.26 5.68
C HIS A 35 -20.30 12.44 4.78
N PRO A 36 -20.35 13.71 5.24
CA PRO A 36 -19.99 14.87 4.39
C PRO A 36 -18.62 14.75 3.70
N ARG A 37 -17.65 14.12 4.37
CA ARG A 37 -16.28 13.88 3.86
C ARG A 37 -16.21 12.90 2.67
N THR A 38 -17.22 12.05 2.43
CA THR A 38 -17.27 11.20 1.22
C THR A 38 -17.64 12.00 -0.02
N LYS A 39 -18.38 13.11 0.13
CA LYS A 39 -18.82 13.94 -1.00
C LYS A 39 -17.67 14.70 -1.66
N THR A 40 -16.61 14.98 -0.91
CA THR A 40 -15.44 15.72 -1.40
C THR A 40 -14.32 14.83 -1.93
N ASN A 41 -14.39 13.51 -1.72
CA ASN A 41 -13.36 12.56 -2.14
C ASN A 41 -13.98 11.41 -2.96
N PRO A 42 -13.88 11.40 -4.30
CA PRO A 42 -14.50 10.37 -5.14
C PRO A 42 -13.96 8.96 -4.89
N THR A 43 -12.73 8.83 -4.39
CA THR A 43 -12.07 7.55 -4.05
C THR A 43 -12.06 7.30 -2.53
N TRP A 44 -13.07 7.80 -1.82
CA TRP A 44 -13.16 7.66 -0.36
C TRP A 44 -13.13 6.21 0.13
N LYS A 45 -13.59 5.24 -0.67
CA LYS A 45 -13.50 3.81 -0.34
C LYS A 45 -12.04 3.33 -0.27
N ASP A 46 -11.18 3.79 -1.17
CA ASP A 46 -9.74 3.52 -1.13
C ASP A 46 -9.09 4.22 0.05
N THR A 47 -9.60 5.40 0.42
CA THR A 47 -9.16 6.09 1.64
C THR A 47 -9.51 5.31 2.89
N ILE A 48 -10.71 4.70 2.99
CA ILE A 48 -11.08 3.82 4.11
C ILE A 48 -10.18 2.59 4.15
N ARG A 49 -9.99 1.91 3.00
CA ARG A 49 -9.07 0.76 2.89
C ARG A 49 -7.67 1.12 3.37
N ARG A 50 -7.15 2.27 2.94
CA ARG A 50 -5.86 2.79 3.40
C ARG A 50 -5.84 3.01 4.90
N VAL A 51 -6.86 3.66 5.47
CA VAL A 51 -6.93 3.95 6.90
C VAL A 51 -6.89 2.68 7.74
N VAL A 52 -7.69 1.67 7.40
CA VAL A 52 -7.70 0.41 8.16
C VAL A 52 -6.43 -0.42 8.02
N ARG A 53 -5.62 -0.18 6.97
CA ARG A 53 -4.33 -0.85 6.77
C ARG A 53 -3.15 -0.07 7.34
N GLN A 54 -3.24 1.26 7.33
CA GLN A 54 -2.18 2.16 7.76
C GLN A 54 -2.03 2.23 9.28
N TYR A 55 -3.15 2.25 10.01
CA TYR A 55 -3.12 2.44 11.45
C TYR A 55 -3.25 1.12 12.20
N SER A 56 -2.29 0.84 13.08
CA SER A 56 -2.25 -0.39 13.91
C SER A 56 -3.44 -0.55 14.86
N ILE A 57 -4.24 0.49 15.08
CA ILE A 57 -5.50 0.40 15.84
C ILE A 57 -6.61 -0.36 15.10
N PHE A 58 -6.39 -0.70 13.83
CA PHE A 58 -7.31 -1.49 13.02
C PHE A 58 -6.63 -2.80 12.65
N GLU A 59 -6.96 -3.87 13.38
CA GLU A 59 -6.38 -5.18 13.13
C GLU A 59 -7.27 -6.00 12.19
N PRO A 60 -6.72 -6.60 11.12
CA PRO A 60 -7.46 -7.56 10.32
C PRO A 60 -7.75 -8.82 11.15
N VAL A 61 -9.01 -9.24 11.17
CA VAL A 61 -9.43 -10.47 11.86
C VAL A 61 -9.04 -11.67 11.01
N PRO A 62 -8.37 -12.71 11.56
CA PRO A 62 -8.04 -13.92 10.80
C PRO A 62 -9.29 -14.60 10.20
N PRO A 63 -9.19 -15.26 9.02
CA PRO A 63 -7.97 -15.52 8.25
C PRO A 63 -7.41 -14.28 7.55
N HIS A 64 -6.16 -14.35 7.09
CA HIS A 64 -5.53 -13.26 6.34
C HIS A 64 -6.43 -12.87 5.15
N ARG A 65 -6.66 -11.56 4.95
CA ARG A 65 -7.60 -10.99 3.96
C ARG A 65 -9.08 -11.35 4.15
N SER A 66 -9.54 -11.58 5.38
CA SER A 66 -10.98 -11.71 5.69
C SER A 66 -11.84 -10.51 5.27
N GLY A 67 -11.22 -9.34 5.03
CA GLY A 67 -11.91 -8.07 4.81
C GLY A 67 -12.54 -7.51 6.09
N ILE A 68 -12.37 -8.18 7.23
CA ILE A 68 -12.92 -7.81 8.54
C ILE A 68 -11.82 -7.13 9.35
N TYR A 69 -12.14 -5.96 9.89
CA TYR A 69 -11.24 -5.19 10.75
C TYR A 69 -11.87 -5.00 12.12
N ARG A 70 -11.06 -5.13 13.16
CA ARG A 70 -11.43 -4.88 14.56
C ARG A 70 -10.69 -3.65 15.04
N TYR A 71 -11.39 -2.81 15.80
CA TYR A 71 -10.75 -1.72 16.52
C TYR A 71 -10.05 -2.25 17.76
N VAL A 72 -8.77 -1.93 17.91
CA VAL A 72 -7.99 -2.15 19.13
C VAL A 72 -7.53 -0.80 19.67
N ALA A 73 -7.64 -0.62 20.99
CA ALA A 73 -7.18 0.59 21.63
C ALA A 73 -5.68 0.79 21.34
N PRO A 74 -5.24 2.01 20.97
CA PRO A 74 -3.83 2.26 20.70
C PRO A 74 -2.99 1.89 21.94
N PRO A 75 -1.82 1.25 21.75
CA PRO A 75 -0.87 1.11 22.84
C PRO A 75 -0.46 2.52 23.34
N PRO A 76 0.06 2.63 24.58
CA PRO A 76 0.68 3.86 25.06
C PRO A 76 1.67 4.37 24.02
N ILE A 77 1.68 5.68 23.78
CA ILE A 77 2.61 6.29 22.83
C ILE A 77 4.03 5.94 23.30
N PRO A 78 4.81 5.18 22.52
CA PRO A 78 6.19 4.90 22.89
C PRO A 78 6.96 6.22 22.92
N GLU A 79 7.94 6.30 23.80
CA GLU A 79 8.85 7.45 23.83
C GLU A 79 9.45 7.69 22.43
N PRO A 80 9.66 8.95 22.04
CA PRO A 80 10.23 9.28 20.74
C PRO A 80 11.51 8.48 20.53
N LEU A 81 11.55 7.68 19.46
CA LEU A 81 12.81 7.05 19.07
C LEU A 81 13.84 8.16 18.80
N PRO A 82 15.11 7.96 19.19
CA PRO A 82 16.16 8.90 18.83
C PRO A 82 16.16 9.08 17.30
N GLU A 83 16.34 10.32 16.85
CA GLU A 83 16.39 10.61 15.42
C GLU A 83 17.42 9.70 14.74
N PRO A 84 17.05 9.01 13.66
CA PRO A 84 18.00 8.17 12.96
C PRO A 84 19.14 9.06 12.47
N LYS A 85 20.37 8.70 12.84
CA LYS A 85 21.55 9.38 12.29
C LYS A 85 21.52 9.21 10.77
N PRO A 86 21.86 10.25 9.98
CA PRO A 86 22.01 10.09 8.54
C PRO A 86 23.11 9.07 8.30
N VAL A 87 22.73 7.87 7.85
CA VAL A 87 23.67 6.88 7.33
C VAL A 87 23.68 7.12 5.83
N GLU A 88 24.85 7.42 5.25
CA GLU A 88 25.00 7.30 3.80
C GLU A 88 24.70 5.84 3.44
N ALA A 89 23.59 5.63 2.73
CA ALA A 89 23.16 4.32 2.32
C ALA A 89 24.21 3.70 1.40
N ALA A 90 24.72 2.52 1.77
CA ALA A 90 25.62 1.75 0.91
C ALA A 90 24.96 1.34 -0.42
N ASP A 91 23.62 1.22 -0.43
CA ASP A 91 22.78 0.98 -1.61
C ASP A 91 21.63 2.00 -1.65
N PRO A 92 21.86 3.23 -2.16
CA PRO A 92 20.82 4.26 -2.22
C PRO A 92 19.60 3.85 -3.04
N HIS A 93 19.81 3.05 -4.09
CA HIS A 93 18.72 2.57 -4.94
C HIS A 93 17.87 1.53 -4.21
N GLY A 94 18.50 0.57 -3.51
CA GLY A 94 17.81 -0.38 -2.63
C GLY A 94 17.06 0.31 -1.49
N GLU A 95 17.62 1.38 -0.91
CA GLU A 95 16.94 2.17 0.11
C GLU A 95 15.68 2.85 -0.43
N ILE A 96 15.75 3.48 -1.60
CA ILE A 96 14.59 4.12 -2.23
C ILE A 96 13.53 3.06 -2.61
N GLN A 97 13.94 1.94 -3.22
CA GLN A 97 13.03 0.84 -3.54
C GLN A 97 12.33 0.31 -2.29
N GLY A 98 13.07 0.05 -1.20
CA GLY A 98 12.50 -0.41 0.06
C GLY A 98 11.53 0.58 0.70
N MET A 99 11.85 1.88 0.64
CA MET A 99 10.94 2.93 1.10
C MET A 99 9.64 2.91 0.28
N MET A 100 9.71 2.79 -1.05
CA MET A 100 8.54 2.69 -1.92
C MET A 100 7.72 1.42 -1.66
N LEU A 101 8.36 0.26 -1.46
CA LEU A 101 7.66 -0.98 -1.09
C LEU A 101 6.90 -0.80 0.24
N ARG A 102 7.55 -0.20 1.23
CA ARG A 102 6.93 0.04 2.55
C ARG A 102 5.76 1.01 2.48
N LEU A 103 5.89 2.08 1.68
CA LEU A 103 4.80 3.03 1.44
C LEU A 103 3.63 2.39 0.69
N GLY A 104 3.90 1.59 -0.34
CA GLY A 104 2.86 0.89 -1.10
C GLY A 104 2.06 -0.04 -0.19
N HIS A 105 2.76 -0.84 0.61
CA HIS A 105 2.12 -1.71 1.59
C HIS A 105 1.29 -0.94 2.62
N LEU A 106 1.85 0.17 3.15
CA LEU A 106 1.15 1.05 4.10
C LEU A 106 -0.11 1.68 3.50
N TYR A 107 -0.08 2.00 2.21
CA TYR A 107 -1.22 2.52 1.46
C TYR A 107 -2.21 1.44 1.03
N GLY A 108 -1.93 0.18 1.34
CA GLY A 108 -2.80 -0.94 1.07
C GLY A 108 -2.68 -1.47 -0.35
N TYR A 109 -1.54 -1.28 -1.01
CA TYR A 109 -1.25 -2.00 -2.23
C TYR A 109 -0.50 -3.29 -1.92
N GLU A 110 -0.69 -4.26 -2.81
CA GLU A 110 0.22 -5.39 -2.90
C GLU A 110 1.48 -4.92 -3.64
N VAL A 111 2.67 -5.25 -3.14
CA VAL A 111 3.92 -4.66 -3.61
C VAL A 111 4.87 -5.70 -4.17
N PHE A 112 5.52 -5.32 -5.26
CA PHE A 112 6.44 -6.15 -6.03
C PHE A 112 7.75 -5.41 -6.29
N ALA A 113 8.84 -6.17 -6.33
CA ALA A 113 10.13 -5.76 -6.84
C ALA A 113 10.71 -6.89 -7.72
N PRO A 114 11.60 -6.60 -8.68
CA PRO A 114 12.23 -7.61 -9.53
C PRO A 114 12.92 -8.71 -8.74
N SER A 115 12.91 -9.94 -9.26
CA SER A 115 13.48 -11.10 -8.55
C SER A 115 14.96 -10.94 -8.20
N ASN A 116 15.75 -10.28 -9.06
CA ASN A 116 17.14 -9.97 -8.78
C ASN A 116 17.25 -9.07 -7.53
N ASP A 117 16.55 -7.94 -7.55
CA ASP A 117 16.60 -6.90 -6.53
C ASP A 117 16.05 -7.37 -5.18
N ARG A 118 15.05 -8.25 -5.20
CA ARG A 118 14.53 -8.95 -4.00
C ARG A 118 15.61 -9.72 -3.23
N THR A 119 16.66 -10.17 -3.92
CA THR A 119 17.74 -10.98 -3.33
C THR A 119 19.04 -10.21 -3.10
N THR A 120 19.35 -9.24 -3.97
CA THR A 120 20.64 -8.54 -3.96
C THR A 120 20.62 -7.23 -3.19
N ARG A 121 19.44 -6.59 -3.02
CA ARG A 121 19.30 -5.28 -2.41
C ARG A 121 18.65 -5.35 -1.03
N GLN A 122 18.89 -4.29 -0.26
CA GLN A 122 18.43 -4.21 1.13
C GLN A 122 17.86 -2.83 1.46
N PHE A 123 16.98 -2.81 2.45
CA PHE A 123 16.44 -1.60 3.06
C PHE A 123 16.54 -1.74 4.56
N GLN A 124 17.24 -0.81 5.22
CA GLN A 124 17.47 -0.86 6.68
C GLN A 124 18.05 -2.21 7.16
N GLY A 125 18.92 -2.83 6.34
CA GLY A 125 19.58 -4.09 6.66
C GLY A 125 18.73 -5.36 6.45
N VAL A 126 17.51 -5.24 5.93
CA VAL A 126 16.68 -6.40 5.56
C VAL A 126 16.57 -6.55 4.04
N PRO A 127 16.56 -7.78 3.48
CA PRO A 127 16.37 -8.00 2.04
C PRO A 127 15.01 -7.51 1.56
N LEU A 128 14.94 -6.98 0.33
CA LEU A 128 13.67 -6.50 -0.24
C LEU A 128 12.62 -7.62 -0.40
N SER A 129 13.04 -8.88 -0.55
CA SER A 129 12.15 -10.05 -0.55
C SER A 129 11.27 -10.16 0.70
N SER A 130 11.72 -9.64 1.86
CA SER A 130 10.93 -9.61 3.09
C SER A 130 9.81 -8.55 3.09
N LEU A 131 9.88 -7.58 2.17
CA LEU A 131 8.93 -6.48 2.04
C LEU A 131 7.91 -6.73 0.92
N THR A 132 8.24 -7.55 -0.07
CA THR A 132 7.34 -7.87 -1.19
C THR A 132 6.19 -8.77 -0.77
N THR A 133 4.97 -8.44 -1.20
CA THR A 133 3.79 -9.27 -0.95
C THR A 133 3.37 -10.07 -2.18
N VAL A 134 3.72 -9.60 -3.39
CA VAL A 134 3.54 -10.35 -4.63
C VAL A 134 4.81 -11.14 -4.92
N SER A 135 4.79 -12.43 -4.58
CA SER A 135 5.85 -13.38 -4.96
C SER A 135 5.53 -14.19 -6.22
N THR A 136 4.30 -14.06 -6.73
CA THR A 136 3.72 -14.85 -7.80
C THR A 136 4.33 -14.52 -9.16
N ASP A 137 4.25 -15.50 -10.07
CA ASP A 137 4.53 -15.28 -11.47
C ASP A 137 3.61 -14.19 -12.05
N LEU A 138 4.19 -13.09 -12.53
CA LEU A 138 3.42 -11.98 -13.10
C LEU A 138 2.57 -12.39 -14.31
N ARG A 139 2.80 -13.57 -14.91
CA ARG A 139 1.90 -14.15 -15.92
C ARG A 139 0.49 -14.38 -15.40
N GLU A 140 0.32 -14.66 -14.11
CA GLU A 140 -0.99 -14.86 -13.47
C GLU A 140 -1.71 -13.53 -13.19
N VAL A 141 -0.95 -12.44 -13.11
CA VAL A 141 -1.43 -11.09 -12.76
C VAL A 141 -1.64 -10.23 -14.01
N SER A 142 -0.84 -10.45 -15.04
CA SER A 142 -0.92 -9.71 -16.30
C SER A 142 -0.57 -10.62 -17.48
N THR A 143 -1.54 -10.85 -18.35
CA THR A 143 -1.34 -11.72 -19.53
C THR A 143 -0.49 -11.02 -20.60
N ARG A 144 -0.53 -9.68 -20.68
CA ARG A 144 0.25 -8.88 -21.64
C ARG A 144 1.42 -8.18 -20.95
N ASN A 145 2.58 -8.17 -21.60
CA ASN A 145 3.77 -7.43 -21.16
C ASN A 145 4.35 -7.80 -19.78
N HIS A 146 3.98 -8.93 -19.18
CA HIS A 146 4.51 -9.39 -17.87
C HIS A 146 6.04 -9.32 -17.76
N ARG A 147 6.77 -9.59 -18.85
CA ARG A 147 8.24 -9.52 -18.88
C ARG A 147 8.79 -8.10 -18.68
N GLU A 148 8.10 -7.10 -19.22
CA GLU A 148 8.52 -5.70 -19.06
C GLU A 148 8.13 -5.18 -17.68
N ILE A 149 6.94 -5.56 -17.18
CA ILE A 149 6.52 -5.24 -15.81
C ILE A 149 7.47 -5.86 -14.78
N ALA A 150 7.94 -7.09 -15.02
CA ALA A 150 8.89 -7.79 -14.14
C ALA A 150 10.25 -7.09 -13.98
N ARG A 151 10.55 -6.12 -14.85
CA ARG A 151 11.80 -5.34 -14.84
C ARG A 151 11.65 -3.96 -14.20
N ILE A 152 10.42 -3.55 -13.87
CA ILE A 152 10.16 -2.29 -13.19
C ILE A 152 10.61 -2.43 -11.75
N ASP A 153 11.38 -1.45 -11.25
CA ASP A 153 11.98 -1.46 -9.91
C ASP A 153 10.96 -1.68 -8.79
N VAL A 154 9.82 -0.98 -8.84
CA VAL A 154 8.73 -1.17 -7.87
C VAL A 154 7.37 -1.09 -8.58
N VAL A 155 6.49 -2.05 -8.30
CA VAL A 155 5.10 -2.04 -8.79
C VAL A 155 4.15 -2.21 -7.61
N TRP A 156 3.11 -1.39 -7.58
CA TRP A 156 2.01 -1.46 -6.62
C TRP A 156 0.77 -1.97 -7.34
N PHE A 157 0.17 -3.03 -6.78
CA PHE A 157 -1.01 -3.68 -7.31
C PHE A 157 -2.22 -3.35 -6.43
N GLY A 158 -3.30 -2.95 -7.08
CA GLY A 158 -4.64 -2.97 -6.50
C GLY A 158 -5.25 -4.36 -6.60
N GLU A 159 -6.42 -4.53 -5.99
CA GLU A 159 -7.19 -5.78 -6.02
C GLU A 159 -8.66 -5.43 -6.25
N ASP A 160 -9.31 -6.18 -7.13
CA ASP A 160 -10.76 -6.19 -7.37
C ASP A 160 -11.29 -7.62 -7.43
N ASP A 161 -12.56 -7.79 -7.81
CA ASP A 161 -13.22 -9.11 -7.88
C ASP A 161 -12.57 -10.05 -8.93
N ASP A 162 -11.84 -9.51 -9.89
CA ASP A 162 -11.13 -10.24 -10.96
C ASP A 162 -9.63 -10.46 -10.62
N GLY A 163 -9.21 -10.14 -9.39
CA GLY A 163 -7.86 -10.36 -8.88
C GLY A 163 -7.00 -9.09 -8.77
N ILE A 164 -5.69 -9.28 -8.62
CA ILE A 164 -4.75 -8.16 -8.50
C ILE A 164 -4.37 -7.57 -9.86
N PHE A 165 -4.16 -6.26 -9.92
CA PHE A 165 -3.78 -5.56 -11.14
C PHE A 165 -2.85 -4.38 -10.85
N PRO A 166 -1.90 -4.05 -11.74
CA PRO A 166 -0.95 -2.97 -11.50
C PRO A 166 -1.67 -1.61 -11.52
N CYS A 167 -1.48 -0.82 -10.47
CA CYS A 167 -2.03 0.54 -10.33
C CYS A 167 -0.94 1.61 -10.48
N TYR A 168 0.23 1.35 -9.87
CA TYR A 168 1.35 2.29 -9.88
C TYR A 168 2.66 1.55 -10.11
N ALA A 169 3.61 2.25 -10.70
CA ALA A 169 4.92 1.72 -11.02
C ALA A 169 5.96 2.83 -10.94
N TYR A 170 7.15 2.46 -10.50
CA TYR A 170 8.22 3.38 -10.19
C TYR A 170 9.54 2.83 -10.71
N GLU A 171 10.37 3.72 -11.22
CA GLU A 171 11.74 3.47 -11.66
C GLU A 171 12.64 4.42 -10.87
N VAL A 172 13.65 3.87 -10.21
CA VAL A 172 14.59 4.60 -9.36
C VAL A 172 15.83 4.91 -10.19
N GLU A 173 15.87 6.11 -10.77
CA GLU A 173 16.94 6.52 -11.68
C GLU A 173 17.99 7.40 -11.00
N HIS A 174 19.26 7.09 -11.25
CA HIS A 174 20.40 7.93 -10.81
C HIS A 174 20.97 8.83 -11.92
N THR A 175 20.78 8.51 -13.23
CA THR A 175 20.90 9.39 -14.43
C THR A 175 20.88 8.59 -15.76
N THR A 176 20.65 9.30 -16.88
CA THR A 176 20.89 8.96 -18.31
C THR A 176 20.13 7.83 -19.03
N LYS A 177 19.21 7.09 -18.40
CA LYS A 177 18.35 6.11 -19.11
C LYS A 177 16.83 6.32 -18.95
N VAL A 178 16.42 7.56 -18.70
CA VAL A 178 15.00 7.94 -18.54
C VAL A 178 14.10 7.41 -19.65
N ARG A 179 14.57 7.38 -20.92
CA ARG A 179 13.78 6.89 -22.04
C ARG A 179 13.42 5.41 -21.92
N ASP A 180 14.37 4.56 -21.55
CA ASP A 180 14.13 3.11 -21.45
C ASP A 180 13.19 2.82 -20.28
N SER A 181 13.36 3.53 -19.18
CA SER A 181 12.54 3.40 -17.97
C SER A 181 11.12 3.89 -18.19
N LEU A 182 10.93 5.04 -18.85
CA LEU A 182 9.60 5.48 -19.32
C LEU A 182 8.98 4.48 -20.30
N SER A 183 9.77 3.86 -21.17
CA SER A 183 9.25 2.89 -22.14
C SER A 183 8.68 1.63 -21.47
N ARG A 184 9.23 1.22 -20.32
CA ARG A 184 8.70 0.13 -19.49
C ARG A 184 7.40 0.53 -18.82
N LEU A 185 7.30 1.74 -18.28
CA LEU A 185 6.07 2.25 -17.66
C LEU A 185 4.89 2.32 -18.64
N LEU A 186 5.14 2.64 -19.92
CA LEU A 186 4.11 2.61 -20.98
C LEU A 186 3.57 1.21 -21.29
N LYS A 187 4.17 0.14 -20.76
CA LYS A 187 3.71 -1.25 -20.96
C LYS A 187 2.67 -1.69 -19.95
N ILE A 188 2.41 -0.89 -18.93
CA ILE A 188 1.41 -1.18 -17.90
C ILE A 188 0.03 -1.09 -18.52
N PRO A 189 -0.75 -2.19 -18.54
CA PRO A 189 -2.08 -2.16 -19.11
C PRO A 189 -3.03 -1.38 -18.20
N ALA A 190 -3.96 -0.63 -18.80
CA ALA A 190 -5.13 -0.15 -18.07
C ALA A 190 -5.96 -1.36 -17.62
N ARG A 191 -6.51 -1.31 -16.41
CA ARG A 191 -7.37 -2.38 -15.88
C ARG A 191 -8.65 -2.53 -16.70
N TYR A 192 -9.24 -1.40 -17.11
CA TYR A 192 -10.36 -1.32 -18.03
C TYR A 192 -10.08 -0.19 -19.07
N PRO A 193 -10.53 -0.35 -20.33
CA PRO A 193 -10.35 0.67 -21.37
C PRO A 193 -11.18 1.95 -21.13
#